data_AF-A0A954IJB5-F1
#
_entry.id   AF-A0A954IJB5-F1
#
_cell.length_a   1.000
_cell.length_b   1.000
_cell.length_c   1.000
_cell.angle_alpha   90.00
_cell.angle_beta   90.00
_cell.angle_gamma   90.00
#
_symmetry.space_group_name_H-M   'P 1'
#
loop_
_entity.id
_entity.type
_entity.pdbx_description
1 polymer ?
#
loop_
_entity_poly.entity_id
_entity_poly.type
_entity_poly.pdbx_seq_one_letter_code
_entity_poly.pdbx_strand_id
1 'polypeptide(L)'
;MFSFSHLLLVSRLWFPSALTIITSISLYDAWLVIRFEEVILHMEQNPVGVWLLQLDKGNVWPFIYFKLAGTVVVCSVLLAMWRFRYRHLFPVTASLTWWQIGLLLYLTHA
;
A
#
# COMPACT_ATOMS: atom_id res chain seq x y z
N MET A 1 35.76 -14.99 -3.11
CA MET A 1 35.48 -13.65 -3.67
C MET A 1 34.03 -13.48 -4.20
N PHE A 2 33.14 -14.46 -4.03
CA PHE A 2 31.75 -14.43 -4.57
C PHE A 2 30.66 -13.89 -3.60
N SER A 3 30.99 -13.63 -2.33
CA SER A 3 29.98 -13.27 -1.32
C SER A 3 29.65 -11.77 -1.27
N PHE A 4 30.62 -10.89 -1.58
CA PHE A 4 30.48 -9.44 -1.35
C PHE A 4 29.60 -8.74 -2.40
N SER A 5 29.64 -9.18 -3.66
CA SER A 5 28.86 -8.61 -4.76
C SER A 5 27.37 -8.94 -4.66
N HIS A 6 27.00 -10.15 -4.19
CA HIS A 6 25.60 -10.51 -3.92
C HIS A 6 25.00 -9.70 -2.77
N LEU A 7 25.76 -9.45 -1.70
CA LEU A 7 25.31 -8.61 -0.57
C LEU A 7 25.04 -7.16 -0.98
N LEU A 8 25.84 -6.60 -1.91
CA LEU A 8 25.61 -5.26 -2.46
C LEU A 8 24.44 -5.18 -3.44
N LEU A 9 24.18 -6.24 -4.20
CA LEU A 9 23.01 -6.33 -5.08
C LEU A 9 21.72 -6.48 -4.28
N VAL A 10 21.71 -7.35 -3.26
CA VAL A 10 20.57 -7.50 -2.33
C VAL A 10 20.30 -6.19 -1.59
N SER A 11 21.34 -5.49 -1.11
CA SER A 11 21.19 -4.17 -0.47
C SER A 11 20.80 -3.04 -1.41
N ARG A 12 20.90 -3.25 -2.74
CA ARG A 12 20.47 -2.29 -3.76
C ARG A 12 19.07 -2.59 -4.30
N LEU A 13 18.63 -3.84 -4.29
CA LEU A 13 17.36 -4.29 -4.86
C LEU A 13 16.22 -4.40 -3.82
N TRP A 14 16.49 -4.44 -2.51
CA TRP A 14 15.44 -4.64 -1.51
C TRP A 14 14.31 -3.59 -1.54
N PHE A 15 14.63 -2.33 -1.80
CA PHE A 15 13.65 -1.25 -1.82
C PHE A 15 12.79 -1.16 -3.07
N PRO A 16 13.31 -1.27 -4.31
CA PRO A 16 12.42 -1.37 -5.45
C PRO A 16 11.51 -2.61 -5.35
N SER A 17 11.99 -3.71 -4.77
CA SER A 17 11.15 -4.88 -4.47
C SER A 17 10.05 -4.55 -3.45
N ALA A 18 10.39 -3.91 -2.33
CA ALA A 18 9.40 -3.49 -1.32
C ALA A 18 8.37 -2.51 -1.90
N LEU A 19 8.80 -1.55 -2.70
CA LEU A 19 7.92 -0.58 -3.37
C LEU A 19 6.96 -1.29 -4.34
N THR A 20 7.46 -2.28 -5.08
CA THR A 20 6.65 -3.09 -6.00
C THR A 20 5.61 -3.89 -5.23
N ILE A 21 6.00 -4.51 -4.10
CA ILE A 21 5.07 -5.25 -3.25
C ILE A 21 3.97 -4.34 -2.70
N ILE A 22 4.32 -3.18 -2.12
CA ILE A 22 3.36 -2.21 -1.59
C ILE A 22 2.39 -1.76 -2.69
N THR A 23 2.92 -1.45 -3.87
CA THR A 23 2.10 -1.00 -5.01
C THR A 23 1.16 -2.10 -5.50
N SER A 24 1.64 -3.35 -5.63
CA SER A 24 0.84 -4.50 -6.03
C SER A 24 -0.26 -4.83 -5.02
N ILE A 25 0.04 -4.78 -3.72
CA ILE A 25 -0.96 -4.99 -2.65
C ILE A 25 -2.03 -3.90 -2.72
N SER A 26 -1.63 -2.63 -2.86
CA SER A 26 -2.57 -1.51 -2.99
C SER A 26 -3.45 -1.61 -4.24
N LEU A 27 -2.91 -2.11 -5.36
CA LEU A 27 -3.67 -2.36 -6.59
C LEU A 27 -4.67 -3.50 -6.42
N TYR A 28 -4.25 -4.59 -5.78
CA TYR A 28 -5.13 -5.72 -5.49
C TYR A 28 -6.30 -5.31 -4.58
N ASP A 29 -6.00 -4.52 -3.54
CA ASP A 29 -6.99 -3.98 -2.61
C ASP A 29 -7.98 -3.04 -3.33
N ALA A 30 -7.51 -2.19 -4.25
CA ALA A 30 -8.39 -1.39 -5.11
C ALA A 30 -9.23 -2.25 -6.08
N TRP A 31 -8.67 -3.32 -6.63
CA TRP A 31 -9.41 -4.25 -7.48
C TRP A 31 -10.50 -5.00 -6.70
N LEU A 32 -10.22 -5.39 -5.46
CA LEU A 32 -11.19 -6.04 -4.58
C LEU A 32 -12.38 -5.11 -4.29
N VAL A 33 -12.11 -3.82 -4.08
CA VAL A 33 -13.15 -2.79 -3.91
C VAL A 33 -14.06 -2.67 -5.14
N ILE A 34 -13.50 -2.67 -6.35
CA ILE A 34 -14.28 -2.65 -7.59
C ILE A 34 -15.10 -3.94 -7.73
N ARG A 35 -14.51 -5.08 -7.40
CA ARG A 35 -15.16 -6.39 -7.55
C ARG A 35 -16.33 -6.58 -6.58
N PHE A 36 -16.22 -6.02 -5.38
CA PHE A 36 -17.19 -6.14 -4.29
C PHE A 36 -17.85 -4.79 -3.95
N GLU A 37 -18.02 -3.91 -4.93
CA GLU A 37 -18.54 -2.54 -4.76
C GLU A 37 -19.86 -2.50 -3.96
N GLU A 38 -20.81 -3.38 -4.27
CA GLU A 38 -22.12 -3.43 -3.58
C GLU A 38 -22.00 -3.85 -2.11
N VAL A 39 -21.03 -4.72 -1.79
CA VAL A 39 -20.82 -5.27 -0.46
C VAL A 39 -19.98 -4.31 0.39
N ILE A 40 -19.06 -3.56 -0.25
CA ILE A 40 -18.13 -2.70 0.47
C ILE A 40 -18.81 -1.53 1.16
N LEU A 41 -19.93 -1.05 0.63
CA LEU A 41 -20.74 -0.02 1.28
C LEU A 41 -21.24 -0.42 2.67
N HIS A 42 -21.43 -1.72 2.87
CA HIS A 42 -21.99 -2.30 4.10
C HIS A 42 -20.89 -2.89 4.99
N MET A 43 -19.71 -3.18 4.43
CA MET A 43 -18.54 -3.71 5.14
C MET A 43 -17.57 -2.61 5.61
N GLU A 44 -17.54 -1.44 4.96
CA GLU A 44 -16.57 -0.39 5.29
C GLU A 44 -16.88 0.20 6.69
N GLN A 45 -16.02 -0.09 7.66
CA GLN A 45 -16.15 0.43 9.03
C GLN A 45 -15.38 1.73 9.24
N ASN A 46 -14.54 2.14 8.29
CA ASN A 46 -13.76 3.36 8.40
C ASN A 46 -14.67 4.58 8.18
N PRO A 47 -14.82 5.49 9.17
CA PRO A 47 -15.69 6.65 9.02
C PRO A 47 -15.27 7.56 7.85
N VAL A 48 -13.98 7.63 7.53
CA VAL A 48 -13.48 8.36 6.34
C VAL A 48 -13.87 7.63 5.05
N GLY A 49 -13.80 6.30 5.04
CA GLY A 49 -14.18 5.46 3.91
C GLY A 49 -15.67 5.53 3.61
N VAL A 50 -16.51 5.41 4.64
CA VAL A 50 -17.97 5.58 4.56
C VAL A 50 -18.32 6.97 4.04
N TRP A 51 -17.66 8.02 4.54
CA TRP A 51 -17.89 9.38 4.08
C TRP A 51 -17.55 9.56 2.59
N LEU A 52 -16.43 8.99 2.13
CA LEU A 52 -16.02 8.98 0.71
C LEU A 52 -17.02 8.21 -0.18
N LEU A 53 -17.53 7.08 0.28
CA LEU A 53 -18.53 6.28 -0.44
C LEU A 53 -19.90 6.98 -0.52
N GLN A 54 -20.30 7.70 0.54
CA GLN A 54 -21.55 8.46 0.56
C GLN A 54 -21.50 9.73 -0.30
N LEU A 55 -20.30 10.27 -0.54
CA LEU A 55 -20.08 11.52 -1.28
C LEU A 55 -20.56 11.45 -2.73
N ASP A 56 -20.53 10.26 -3.35
CA ASP A 56 -20.97 10.04 -4.72
C ASP A 56 -22.07 8.97 -4.82
N LYS A 57 -23.06 9.04 -3.92
CA LYS A 57 -24.26 8.19 -3.90
C LYS A 57 -23.98 6.67 -3.91
N GLY A 58 -22.86 6.26 -3.31
CA GLY A 58 -22.46 4.87 -3.22
C GLY A 58 -21.46 4.42 -4.28
N ASN A 59 -21.00 5.34 -5.14
CA ASN A 59 -19.95 5.05 -6.11
C ASN A 59 -18.58 4.86 -5.42
N VAL A 60 -17.88 3.77 -5.74
CA VAL A 60 -16.57 3.42 -5.15
C VAL A 60 -15.38 4.18 -5.73
N TRP A 61 -15.55 4.86 -6.88
CA TRP A 61 -14.45 5.54 -7.57
C TRP A 61 -13.72 6.60 -6.71
N PRO A 62 -14.39 7.51 -5.97
CA PRO A 62 -13.72 8.49 -5.10
C PRO A 62 -12.88 7.82 -4.00
N PHE A 63 -13.39 6.73 -3.43
CA PHE A 63 -12.69 5.94 -2.42
C PHE A 63 -11.42 5.31 -3.00
N ILE A 64 -11.51 4.72 -4.20
CA ILE A 64 -10.36 4.14 -4.91
C ILE A 64 -9.32 5.22 -5.23
N TYR A 65 -9.73 6.37 -5.76
CA TYR A 65 -8.80 7.45 -6.07
C TYR A 65 -8.09 7.98 -4.84
N PHE A 66 -8.80 8.13 -3.72
CA PHE A 66 -8.19 8.54 -2.46
C PHE A 66 -7.15 7.52 -1.97
N LYS A 67 -7.47 6.23 -2.06
CA LYS A 67 -6.59 5.13 -1.66
C LYS A 67 -5.32 5.08 -2.53
N LEU A 68 -5.49 5.18 -3.85
CA LEU A 68 -4.37 5.22 -4.80
C LEU A 68 -3.51 6.48 -4.62
N ALA A 69 -4.13 7.65 -4.41
CA ALA A 69 -3.40 8.88 -4.12
C ALA A 69 -2.58 8.76 -2.83
N GLY A 70 -3.14 8.16 -1.78
CA GLY A 70 -2.43 7.84 -0.55
C GLY A 70 -1.20 6.96 -0.80
N THR A 71 -1.35 5.89 -1.60
CA THR A 71 -0.23 5.01 -1.97
C THR A 71 0.84 5.75 -2.77
N VAL A 72 0.47 6.62 -3.71
CA VAL A 72 1.43 7.44 -4.46
C VAL A 72 2.20 8.38 -3.54
N VAL A 73 1.53 9.02 -2.57
CA VAL A 73 2.18 9.89 -1.57
C VAL A 73 3.16 9.09 -0.73
N VAL A 74 2.76 7.93 -0.20
CA VAL A 74 3.64 7.05 0.58
C VAL A 74 4.85 6.60 -0.24
N CYS A 75 4.64 6.15 -1.47
CA CYS A 75 5.73 5.74 -2.37
C CYS A 75 6.69 6.91 -2.65
N SER A 76 6.16 8.12 -2.85
CA SER A 76 6.96 9.33 -3.08
C SER A 76 7.80 9.70 -1.86
N VAL A 77 7.22 9.62 -0.66
CA VAL A 77 7.94 9.85 0.62
C VAL A 77 9.03 8.80 0.81
N LEU A 78 8.74 7.52 0.57
CA LEU A 78 9.73 6.45 0.66
C LEU A 78 10.88 6.65 -0.34
N LEU A 79 10.57 7.05 -1.58
CA LEU A 79 11.57 7.38 -2.61
C LEU A 79 12.44 8.57 -2.19
N ALA A 80 11.84 9.61 -1.62
CA ALA A 80 12.57 10.75 -1.08
C ALA A 80 13.49 10.32 0.07
N MET A 81 12.98 9.56 1.04
CA MET A 81 13.77 9.05 2.17
C MET A 81 14.94 8.16 1.70
N TRP A 82 14.74 7.33 0.67
CA TRP A 82 15.81 6.57 0.03
C TRP A 82 16.87 7.49 -0.58
N ARG A 83 16.43 8.52 -1.33
CA ARG A 83 17.33 9.48 -2.00
C ARG A 83 18.19 10.27 -1.01
N PHE A 84 17.62 10.65 0.14
CA PHE A 84 18.29 11.37 1.22
C PHE A 84 19.07 10.46 2.19
N ARG A 85 19.17 9.14 1.91
CA ARG A 85 19.85 8.15 2.76
C ARG A 85 19.43 8.19 4.23
N TYR A 86 18.13 8.34 4.48
CA TYR A 86 17.61 8.35 5.84
C TYR A 86 17.86 7.03 6.55
N ARG A 87 18.49 7.10 7.74
CA ARG A 87 18.82 5.93 8.58
C ARG A 87 17.59 5.14 9.04
N HIS A 88 16.42 5.78 9.10
CA HIS A 88 15.15 5.18 9.53
C HIS A 88 14.29 4.65 8.38
N LEU A 89 14.81 4.57 7.16
CA LEU A 89 14.06 4.06 6.01
C LEU A 89 13.56 2.63 6.24
N PHE A 90 14.44 1.75 6.72
CA PHE A 90 14.15 0.34 6.92
C PHE A 90 12.97 0.06 7.88
N PRO A 91 12.95 0.57 9.13
CA PRO A 91 11.81 0.34 10.02
C PRO A 91 10.52 0.92 9.47
N VAL A 92 10.55 2.08 8.80
CA VAL A 92 9.35 2.70 8.21
C VAL A 92 8.78 1.83 7.09
N THR A 93 9.61 1.38 6.14
CA THR A 93 9.16 0.47 5.07
C THR A 93 8.68 -0.87 5.60
N ALA A 94 9.34 -1.43 6.62
CA ALA A 94 8.97 -2.71 7.19
C ALA A 94 7.62 -2.63 7.92
N SER A 95 7.40 -1.59 8.73
CA SER A 95 6.12 -1.36 9.40
C SER A 95 4.98 -1.13 8.41
N LEU A 96 5.21 -0.35 7.34
CA LEU A 96 4.23 -0.14 6.26
C LEU A 96 3.88 -1.45 5.55
N THR A 97 4.88 -2.25 5.20
CA THR A 97 4.67 -3.53 4.51
C THR A 97 3.92 -4.51 5.41
N TRP A 98 4.27 -4.57 6.70
CA TRP A 98 3.60 -5.42 7.68
C TRP A 98 2.12 -5.03 7.85
N TRP A 99 1.85 -3.73 7.94
CA TRP A 99 0.47 -3.23 8.02
C TRP A 99 -0.34 -3.53 6.75
N GLN A 100 0.26 -3.35 5.57
CA GLN A 100 -0.37 -3.67 4.29
C GLN A 100 -0.70 -5.17 4.16
N ILE A 101 0.19 -6.06 4.63
CA ILE A 101 -0.05 -7.50 4.65
C ILE A 101 -1.17 -7.85 5.65
N GLY A 102 -1.16 -7.24 6.84
CA GLY A 102 -2.21 -7.46 7.85
C GLY A 102 -3.60 -7.09 7.34
N LEU A 103 -3.71 -5.94 6.67
CA LEU A 103 -4.97 -5.52 6.05
C LEU A 103 -5.43 -6.47 4.93
N LEU A 104 -4.51 -6.93 4.09
CA LEU A 104 -4.81 -7.91 3.04
C LEU A 104 -5.37 -9.21 3.63
N LEU A 105 -4.72 -9.75 4.68
CA LEU A 105 -5.15 -10.96 5.35
C LEU A 105 -6.52 -10.79 6.02
N TYR A 106 -6.74 -9.64 6.66
CA TYR A 106 -8.03 -9.31 7.26
C TYR A 106 -9.13 -9.29 6.21
N LEU A 107 -8.96 -8.58 5.10
CA LEU A 107 -9.95 -8.52 4.01
C LEU A 107 -10.16 -9.84 3.26
N THR A 108 -9.17 -10.74 3.28
CA THR A 108 -9.28 -12.06 2.62
C THR A 108 -9.98 -13.10 3.50
N HIS A 109 -9.86 -12.98 4.84
CA HIS A 109 -10.38 -13.95 5.80
C HIS A 109 -11.58 -13.46 6.62
N ALA A 110 -11.92 -12.17 6.56
CA ALA A 110 -13.14 -11.59 7.12
C ALA A 110 -14.29 -11.65 6.10
#